data_AF-A0A2U1UZ32-F1
#
_entry.id   AF-A0A2U1UZ32-F1
#
_cell.length_a   1.000
_cell.length_b   1.000
_cell.length_c   1.000
_cell.angle_alpha   90.00
_cell.angle_beta   90.00
_cell.angle_gamma   90.00
#
_symmetry.space_group_name_H-M   'P 1'
#
loop_
_entity.id
_entity.type
_entity.pdbx_description
1 polymer ?
#
loop_
_entity_poly.entity_id
_entity_poly.type
_entity_poly.pdbx_seq_one_letter_code
_entity_poly.pdbx_strand_id
1 'polypeptide(L)'
;MLAYWRATEEGEAAIARNRARYANALADPGAPASLWSEPAWSAAFISYVMRGAGVDRREFPPSAAHAFYIDGMMADARDFPATAPFLPRDWTGYAPQPGDLLCADRSRRPLAHWQARWAEIGQFRPMHCDIVVAAGPGVVEAVGGNVADAVTLSRFPADAAGRLLPRAAGGPAWFAVFENRLGRLPPWQPQMQPMAQPQMQPGGPLPPGTWRNAS
;
A
#
# COMPACT_ATOMS: atom_id res chain seq x y z
N MET A 1 15.72 17.94 14.46
CA MET A 1 14.84 17.59 13.34
C MET A 1 14.62 16.07 13.32
N LEU A 2 13.61 15.59 14.05
CA LEU A 2 13.19 14.19 14.05
C LEU A 2 12.10 14.05 12.99
N ALA A 3 12.32 13.21 11.98
CA ALA A 3 11.31 12.88 10.98
C ALA A 3 10.68 11.51 11.30
N TYR A 4 10.00 10.92 10.32
CA TYR A 4 9.49 9.55 10.37
C TYR A 4 10.55 8.48 10.71
N TRP A 5 11.85 8.80 10.58
CA TRP A 5 12.98 7.92 10.88
C TRP A 5 13.00 7.31 12.29
N ARG A 6 12.31 7.90 13.28
CA ARG A 6 12.17 7.29 14.61
C ARG A 6 11.32 6.02 14.63
N ALA A 7 10.61 5.74 13.54
CA ALA A 7 9.85 4.50 13.39
C ALA A 7 10.72 3.29 13.04
N THR A 8 11.99 3.50 12.65
CA THR A 8 12.86 2.47 12.10
C THR A 8 14.21 2.44 12.84
N GLU A 9 14.85 1.28 12.94
CA GLU A 9 16.14 1.14 13.64
C GLU A 9 17.29 1.77 12.84
N GLU A 10 17.20 1.72 11.52
CA GLU A 10 18.19 2.25 10.59
C GLU A 10 18.11 3.79 10.46
N GLY A 11 17.19 4.42 11.18
CA GLY A 11 16.89 5.85 11.09
C GLY A 11 17.94 6.78 11.72
N GLU A 12 18.82 6.27 12.59
CA GLU A 12 19.76 7.11 13.36
C GLU A 12 20.71 7.92 12.46
N ALA A 13 21.26 7.30 11.41
CA ALA A 13 22.14 7.98 10.46
C ALA A 13 21.40 9.09 9.68
N ALA A 14 20.13 8.86 9.33
CA ALA A 14 19.28 9.85 8.69
C ALA A 14 18.97 11.03 9.62
N ILE A 15 18.67 10.75 10.89
CA ILE A 15 18.43 11.77 11.92
C ILE A 15 19.67 12.64 12.11
N ALA A 16 20.86 12.04 12.21
CA ALA A 16 22.12 12.76 12.36
C ALA A 16 22.38 13.72 11.18
N ARG A 17 22.22 13.24 9.93
CA ARG A 17 22.36 14.08 8.72
C ARG A 17 21.36 15.25 8.70
N ASN A 18 20.11 14.98 9.02
CA ASN A 18 19.06 16.01 9.04
C ASN A 18 19.30 17.06 10.12
N ARG A 19 19.82 16.66 11.28
CA ARG A 19 20.23 17.61 12.34
C ARG A 19 21.36 18.52 11.88
N ALA A 20 22.37 17.99 11.20
CA ALA A 20 23.47 18.78 10.66
C ALA A 20 22.98 19.77 9.59
N ARG A 21 22.15 19.31 8.65
CA ARG A 21 21.54 20.19 7.61
C ARG A 21 20.71 21.30 8.22
N TYR A 22 19.90 20.98 9.23
CA TYR A 22 19.09 21.96 9.95
C TYR A 22 19.96 23.00 10.68
N ALA A 23 21.03 22.57 11.35
CA ALA A 23 21.96 23.48 12.01
C ALA A 23 22.64 24.43 11.00
N ASN A 24 23.04 23.91 9.83
CA ASN A 24 23.62 24.73 8.76
C ASN A 24 22.61 25.75 8.20
N ALA A 25 21.36 25.35 7.98
CA ALA A 25 20.30 26.24 7.50
C ALA A 25 19.96 27.37 8.50
N LEU A 26 20.08 27.11 9.80
CA LEU A 26 19.95 28.15 10.82
C LEU A 26 21.13 29.13 10.83
N ALA A 27 22.33 28.65 10.54
CA ALA A 27 23.54 29.48 10.50
C ALA A 27 23.64 30.33 9.23
N ASP A 28 23.07 29.87 8.12
CA ASP A 28 23.01 30.58 6.85
C ASP A 28 21.61 30.47 6.21
N PRO A 29 20.69 31.39 6.56
CA PRO A 29 19.32 31.39 6.03
C PRO A 29 19.22 31.63 4.51
N GLY A 30 20.30 32.09 3.86
CA GLY A 30 20.35 32.34 2.42
C GLY A 30 20.74 31.11 1.59
N ALA A 31 21.23 30.04 2.23
CA ALA A 31 21.62 28.83 1.54
C ALA A 31 20.39 28.03 1.07
N PRO A 32 20.36 27.53 -0.18
CA PRO A 32 19.32 26.62 -0.62
C PRO A 32 19.41 25.32 0.19
N ALA A 33 18.43 25.10 1.08
CA ALA A 33 18.34 23.90 1.89
C ALA A 33 17.04 23.15 1.57
N SER A 34 17.13 22.01 0.86
CA SER A 34 16.07 21.00 0.98
C SER A 34 16.38 20.13 2.20
N LEU A 35 15.79 20.53 3.32
CA LEU A 35 15.90 19.82 4.59
C LEU A 35 15.32 18.40 4.52
N TRP A 36 14.46 18.12 3.53
CA TRP A 36 13.63 16.93 3.47
C TRP A 36 13.81 16.07 2.21
N SER A 37 14.61 16.50 1.22
CA SER A 37 14.85 15.70 0.00
C SER A 37 15.67 14.45 0.24
N GLU A 38 16.59 14.51 1.21
CA GLU A 38 17.54 13.44 1.47
C GLU A 38 17.86 13.30 2.97
N PRO A 39 18.00 12.07 3.48
CA PRO A 39 17.66 10.82 2.79
C PRO A 39 16.14 10.69 2.55
N ALA A 40 15.75 9.95 1.51
CA ALA A 40 14.36 9.78 1.13
C ALA A 40 13.56 9.06 2.23
N TRP A 41 12.55 9.71 2.80
CA TRP A 41 11.86 9.24 4.02
C TRP A 41 10.56 8.45 3.79
N SER A 42 10.29 8.05 2.53
CA SER A 42 9.05 7.36 2.16
C SER A 42 8.82 6.05 2.93
N ALA A 43 9.82 5.17 3.01
CA ALA A 43 9.69 3.90 3.74
C ALA A 43 9.53 4.10 5.25
N ALA A 44 10.22 5.09 5.81
CA ALA A 44 10.07 5.46 7.21
C ALA A 44 8.69 6.03 7.51
N PHE A 45 8.09 6.78 6.58
CA PHE A 45 6.70 7.25 6.70
C PHE A 45 5.72 6.08 6.75
N ILE A 46 5.82 5.12 5.82
CA ILE A 46 4.96 3.93 5.83
C ILE A 46 5.14 3.14 7.13
N SER A 47 6.39 2.94 7.56
CA SER A 47 6.74 2.30 8.83
C SER A 47 6.14 3.03 10.04
N TYR A 48 6.15 4.36 10.03
CA TYR A 48 5.54 5.20 11.06
C TYR A 48 4.02 5.03 11.08
N VAL A 49 3.35 5.02 9.92
CA VAL A 49 1.91 4.81 9.81
C VAL A 49 1.51 3.43 10.32
N MET A 50 2.20 2.36 9.90
CA MET A 50 1.91 0.99 10.36
C MET A 50 2.06 0.86 11.88
N ARG A 51 3.18 1.37 12.42
CA ARG A 51 3.40 1.36 13.87
C ARG A 51 2.37 2.20 14.63
N GLY A 52 2.01 3.38 14.09
CA GLY A 52 1.00 4.26 14.69
C GLY A 52 -0.41 3.65 14.68
N ALA A 53 -0.71 2.80 13.69
CA ALA A 53 -1.93 2.02 13.62
C ALA A 53 -1.92 0.78 14.53
N GLY A 54 -0.82 0.51 15.24
CA GLY A 54 -0.69 -0.63 16.15
C GLY A 54 -0.36 -1.96 15.48
N VAL A 55 0.08 -1.94 14.21
CA VAL A 55 0.54 -3.16 13.51
C VAL A 55 1.83 -3.67 14.15
N ASP A 56 1.86 -4.95 14.52
CA ASP A 56 3.00 -5.54 15.19
C ASP A 56 4.20 -5.70 14.24
N ARG A 57 5.42 -5.65 14.78
CA ARG A 57 6.65 -5.83 13.99
C ARG A 57 6.72 -7.19 13.28
N ARG A 58 6.07 -8.22 13.83
CA ARG A 58 5.97 -9.55 13.21
C ARG A 58 5.05 -9.56 12.00
N GLU A 59 4.04 -8.68 11.99
CA GLU A 59 3.06 -8.53 10.91
C GLU A 59 3.58 -7.61 9.79
N PHE A 60 4.28 -6.53 10.18
CA PHE A 60 4.96 -5.61 9.28
C PHE A 60 6.31 -5.23 9.88
N PRO A 61 7.44 -5.77 9.38
CA PRO A 61 8.77 -5.44 9.89
C PRO A 61 9.16 -4.03 9.42
N PRO A 62 9.21 -3.01 10.32
CA PRO A 62 9.48 -1.63 9.91
C PRO A 62 10.90 -1.49 9.36
N SER A 63 11.07 -0.70 8.30
CA SER A 63 12.40 -0.43 7.74
C SER A 63 12.48 0.95 7.11
N ALA A 64 13.69 1.52 7.19
CA ALA A 64 14.07 2.73 6.47
C ALA A 64 14.10 2.57 4.94
N ALA A 65 14.01 1.34 4.41
CA ALA A 65 13.98 1.06 2.97
C ALA A 65 12.79 0.15 2.60
N HIS A 66 12.09 0.51 1.53
CA HIS A 66 10.94 -0.25 1.03
C HIS A 66 11.28 -1.72 0.75
N ALA A 67 12.45 -1.96 0.15
CA ALA A 67 12.90 -3.29 -0.23
C ALA A 67 12.93 -4.28 0.96
N PHE A 68 13.29 -3.84 2.17
CA PHE A 68 13.49 -4.75 3.29
C PHE A 68 12.21 -5.13 4.02
N TYR A 69 11.26 -4.20 4.17
CA TYR A 69 9.95 -4.60 4.69
C TYR A 69 9.17 -5.44 3.65
N ILE A 70 9.40 -5.21 2.35
CA ILE A 70 8.87 -6.06 1.28
C ILE A 70 9.41 -7.48 1.41
N ASP A 71 10.71 -7.65 1.63
CA ASP A 71 11.31 -8.97 1.85
C ASP A 71 10.65 -9.69 3.04
N GLY A 72 10.40 -8.97 4.13
CA GLY A 72 9.71 -9.49 5.30
C GLY A 72 8.27 -9.92 5.02
N MET A 73 7.47 -9.08 4.34
CA MET A 73 6.10 -9.43 3.95
C MET A 73 6.08 -10.62 2.98
N MET A 74 7.01 -10.67 2.02
CA MET A 74 7.13 -11.78 1.08
C MET A 74 7.48 -13.08 1.80
N ALA A 75 8.44 -13.06 2.73
CA ALA A 75 8.82 -14.21 3.52
C ALA A 75 7.63 -14.76 4.33
N ASP A 76 6.89 -13.88 5.02
CA ASP A 76 5.71 -14.29 5.79
C ASP A 76 4.60 -14.88 4.90
N ALA A 77 4.34 -14.25 3.74
CA ALA A 77 3.40 -14.77 2.75
C ALA A 77 3.79 -16.13 2.17
N ARG A 78 5.09 -16.40 2.03
CA ARG A 78 5.59 -17.71 1.57
C ARG A 78 5.41 -18.78 2.63
N ASP A 79 5.77 -18.49 3.87
CA ASP A 79 5.80 -19.48 4.95
C ASP A 79 4.39 -19.72 5.52
N PHE A 80 3.54 -18.69 5.52
CA PHE A 80 2.20 -18.71 6.12
C PHE A 80 1.13 -18.10 5.19
N PRO A 81 0.93 -18.61 3.97
CA PRO A 81 0.06 -17.98 2.96
C PRO A 81 -1.40 -17.80 3.42
N ALA A 82 -1.91 -18.67 4.29
CA ALA A 82 -3.27 -18.58 4.82
C ALA A 82 -3.44 -17.48 5.87
N THR A 83 -2.36 -17.08 6.55
CA THR A 83 -2.42 -16.19 7.73
C THR A 83 -1.48 -14.98 7.66
N ALA A 84 -0.74 -14.79 6.57
CA ALA A 84 0.14 -13.65 6.42
C ALA A 84 -0.67 -12.32 6.37
N PRO A 85 -0.33 -11.30 7.17
CA PRO A 85 -1.06 -10.03 7.19
C PRO A 85 -1.04 -9.30 5.85
N PHE A 86 0.04 -9.45 5.09
CA PHE A 86 0.18 -8.89 3.75
C PHE A 86 0.44 -9.99 2.73
N LEU A 87 -0.37 -10.06 1.67
CA LEU A 87 -0.22 -11.05 0.61
C LEU A 87 0.18 -10.37 -0.71
N PRO A 88 1.30 -10.74 -1.36
CA PRO A 88 1.66 -10.17 -2.65
C PRO A 88 0.69 -10.65 -3.73
N ARG A 89 0.17 -9.68 -4.49
CA ARG A 89 -0.71 -9.86 -5.64
C ARG A 89 -0.05 -9.32 -6.90
N ASP A 90 -0.36 -9.94 -8.02
CA ASP A 90 -0.04 -9.40 -9.33
C ASP A 90 -0.88 -8.13 -9.57
N TRP A 91 -0.20 -7.01 -9.83
CA TRP A 91 -0.84 -5.71 -10.01
C TRP A 91 -1.72 -5.65 -11.27
N THR A 92 -1.49 -6.53 -12.25
CA THR A 92 -2.31 -6.62 -13.47
C THR A 92 -3.60 -7.42 -13.26
N GLY A 93 -3.61 -8.32 -12.28
CA GLY A 93 -4.71 -9.25 -12.02
C GLY A 93 -5.58 -8.91 -10.81
N TYR A 94 -5.15 -7.98 -9.97
CA TYR A 94 -5.80 -7.63 -8.71
C TYR A 94 -6.21 -6.16 -8.68
N ALA A 95 -7.46 -5.90 -8.33
CA ALA A 95 -7.97 -4.55 -8.09
C ALA A 95 -7.63 -4.15 -6.64
N PRO A 96 -6.78 -3.13 -6.42
CA PRO A 96 -6.41 -2.71 -5.07
C PRO A 96 -7.60 -2.27 -4.23
N GLN A 97 -7.50 -2.43 -2.92
CA GLN A 97 -8.48 -2.01 -1.92
C GLN A 97 -7.86 -1.01 -0.94
N PRO A 98 -8.68 -0.13 -0.30
CA PRO A 98 -8.19 0.73 0.78
C PRO A 98 -7.43 -0.08 1.84
N GLY A 99 -6.25 0.40 2.21
CA GLY A 99 -5.34 -0.25 3.14
C GLY A 99 -4.25 -1.10 2.49
N ASP A 100 -4.38 -1.46 1.21
CA ASP A 100 -3.33 -2.17 0.46
C ASP A 100 -2.09 -1.30 0.25
N LEU A 101 -0.93 -1.92 -0.01
CA LEU A 101 0.28 -1.21 -0.42
C LEU A 101 0.50 -1.37 -1.92
N LEU A 102 0.57 -0.25 -2.66
CA LEU A 102 0.96 -0.24 -4.07
C LEU A 102 2.46 -0.04 -4.17
N CYS A 103 3.18 -1.01 -4.71
CA CYS A 103 4.63 -0.95 -4.77
C CYS A 103 5.15 -0.85 -6.21
N ALA A 104 6.03 0.13 -6.42
CA ALA A 104 6.73 0.38 -7.67
C ALA A 104 8.24 0.25 -7.50
N ASP A 105 8.89 -0.30 -8.51
CA ASP A 105 10.32 -0.36 -8.63
C ASP A 105 10.84 0.87 -9.39
N ARG A 106 11.83 1.55 -8.79
CA ARG A 106 12.45 2.77 -9.32
C ARG A 106 13.83 2.50 -9.96
N SER A 107 14.21 1.23 -10.09
CA SER A 107 15.48 0.82 -10.70
C SER A 107 15.53 1.12 -12.19
N ARG A 108 16.74 1.28 -12.75
CA ARG A 108 16.94 1.42 -14.20
C ARG A 108 16.41 0.23 -15.00
N ARG A 109 16.39 -0.95 -14.38
CA ARG A 109 15.83 -2.20 -14.93
C ARG A 109 14.78 -2.72 -13.94
N PRO A 110 13.53 -2.26 -14.02
CA PRO A 110 12.50 -2.63 -13.06
C PRO A 110 12.17 -4.13 -13.08
N LEU A 111 11.74 -4.66 -11.94
CA LEU A 111 11.16 -6.00 -11.85
C LEU A 111 9.84 -6.05 -12.61
N ALA A 112 9.65 -7.08 -13.43
CA ALA A 112 8.41 -7.27 -14.18
C ALA A 112 7.24 -7.77 -13.31
N HIS A 113 7.56 -8.51 -12.24
CA HIS A 113 6.60 -9.12 -11.32
C HIS A 113 7.22 -9.31 -9.93
N TRP A 114 6.39 -9.40 -8.89
CA TRP A 114 6.85 -9.46 -7.50
C TRP A 114 7.75 -10.66 -7.20
N GLN A 115 7.53 -11.81 -7.83
CA GLN A 115 8.33 -13.01 -7.60
C GLN A 115 9.80 -12.81 -8.04
N ALA A 116 10.07 -11.89 -8.97
CA ALA A 116 11.45 -11.60 -9.37
C ALA A 116 12.29 -11.03 -8.21
N ARG A 117 11.63 -10.48 -7.18
CA ARG A 117 12.30 -10.01 -5.96
C ARG A 117 12.96 -11.15 -5.17
N TRP A 118 12.51 -12.41 -5.31
CA TRP A 118 13.10 -13.55 -4.59
C TRP A 118 14.60 -13.74 -4.86
N ALA A 119 15.08 -13.37 -6.04
CA ALA A 119 16.50 -13.48 -6.40
C ALA A 119 17.39 -12.44 -5.70
N GLU A 120 16.80 -11.42 -5.07
CA GLU A 120 17.50 -10.25 -4.53
C GLU A 120 17.14 -9.99 -3.05
N ILE A 121 16.58 -10.97 -2.34
CA ILE A 121 16.24 -10.85 -0.91
C ILE A 121 17.46 -10.39 -0.11
N GLY A 122 17.26 -9.40 0.77
CA GLY A 122 18.31 -8.79 1.59
C GLY A 122 19.19 -7.79 0.83
N GLN A 123 19.05 -7.65 -0.49
CA GLN A 123 19.77 -6.65 -1.27
C GLN A 123 18.94 -5.37 -1.38
N PHE A 124 19.58 -4.22 -1.21
CA PHE A 124 18.92 -2.93 -1.41
C PHE A 124 18.47 -2.77 -2.86
N ARG A 125 17.24 -2.30 -3.05
CA ARG A 125 16.69 -1.92 -4.35
C ARG A 125 15.90 -0.63 -4.22
N PRO A 126 16.08 0.35 -5.13
CA PRO A 126 15.28 1.57 -5.11
C PRO A 126 13.83 1.24 -5.44
N MET A 127 12.97 1.33 -4.44
CA MET A 127 11.55 1.01 -4.52
C MET A 127 10.74 2.11 -3.83
N HIS A 128 9.44 2.09 -4.06
CA HIS A 128 8.50 2.98 -3.40
C HIS A 128 7.16 2.29 -3.24
N CYS A 129 6.53 2.47 -2.09
CA CYS A 129 5.17 2.03 -1.87
C CYS A 129 4.33 3.15 -1.26
N ASP A 130 3.07 3.18 -1.68
CA ASP A 130 2.03 4.07 -1.18
C ASP A 130 0.89 3.24 -0.55
N ILE A 131 0.17 3.83 0.42
CA ILE A 131 -1.01 3.20 1.04
C ILE A 131 -2.25 3.59 0.24
N VAL A 132 -2.99 2.63 -0.28
CA VAL A 132 -4.26 2.88 -0.97
C VAL A 132 -5.26 3.46 0.04
N VAL A 133 -5.90 4.56 -0.32
CA VAL A 133 -6.96 5.19 0.49
C VAL A 133 -8.33 5.12 -0.18
N ALA A 134 -8.36 5.02 -1.51
CA ALA A 134 -9.57 4.78 -2.30
C ALA A 134 -9.21 4.05 -3.59
N ALA A 135 -10.11 3.20 -4.09
CA ALA A 135 -9.91 2.49 -5.35
C ALA A 135 -11.26 2.20 -6.00
N GLY A 136 -11.31 2.32 -7.33
CA GLY A 136 -12.49 2.02 -8.13
C GLY A 136 -12.22 2.11 -9.63
N PRO A 137 -13.26 1.96 -10.46
CA PRO A 137 -13.13 2.09 -11.91
C PRO A 137 -12.48 3.43 -12.30
N GLY A 138 -11.46 3.39 -13.14
CA GLY A 138 -10.79 4.58 -13.67
C GLY A 138 -9.67 5.15 -12.78
N VAL A 139 -9.70 4.96 -11.46
CA VAL A 139 -8.71 5.56 -10.55
C VAL A 139 -8.45 4.75 -9.28
N VAL A 140 -7.17 4.68 -8.89
CA VAL A 140 -6.72 4.29 -7.56
C VAL A 140 -6.00 5.47 -6.92
N GLU A 141 -6.38 5.82 -5.70
CA GLU A 141 -5.80 6.91 -4.92
C GLU A 141 -4.98 6.34 -3.77
N ALA A 142 -3.74 6.80 -3.62
CA ALA A 142 -2.84 6.31 -2.59
C ALA A 142 -2.00 7.44 -1.98
N VAL A 143 -1.68 7.31 -0.70
CA VAL A 143 -0.89 8.27 0.06
C VAL A 143 0.52 7.72 0.27
N GLY A 144 1.51 8.51 -0.15
CA GLY A 144 2.93 8.22 -0.06
C GLY A 144 3.71 9.29 0.68
N GLY A 145 4.82 8.89 1.29
CA GLY A 145 5.81 9.83 1.84
C GLY A 145 6.90 10.16 0.83
N ASN A 146 7.54 11.32 0.99
CA ASN A 146 8.64 11.81 0.17
C ASN A 146 8.37 11.79 -1.34
N VAL A 147 7.12 12.10 -1.71
CA VAL A 147 6.73 12.34 -3.10
C VAL A 147 6.74 13.85 -3.28
N ALA A 148 7.73 14.36 -4.02
CA ALA A 148 8.05 15.79 -4.10
C ALA A 148 8.28 16.43 -2.70
N ASP A 149 9.06 15.74 -1.85
CA ASP A 149 9.40 16.17 -0.49
C ASP A 149 8.21 16.40 0.46
N ALA A 150 7.06 15.78 0.16
CA ALA A 150 5.81 15.90 0.94
C ALA A 150 5.13 14.54 1.18
N VAL A 151 4.12 14.56 2.07
CA VAL A 151 3.10 13.51 2.15
C VAL A 151 2.06 13.84 1.10
N THR A 152 1.88 12.96 0.13
CA THR A 152 1.17 13.28 -1.11
C THR A 152 0.14 12.23 -1.42
N LEU A 153 -1.09 12.68 -1.72
CA LEU A 153 -2.11 11.86 -2.37
C LEU A 153 -1.79 11.81 -3.87
N SER A 154 -1.49 10.61 -4.37
CA SER A 154 -1.30 10.34 -5.78
C SER A 154 -2.54 9.66 -6.36
N ARG A 155 -2.90 10.01 -7.60
CA ARG A 155 -3.99 9.39 -8.35
C ARG A 155 -3.40 8.60 -9.52
N PHE A 156 -3.64 7.30 -9.55
CA PHE A 156 -3.14 6.38 -10.57
C PHE A 156 -4.29 5.92 -11.46
N PRO A 157 -4.13 5.93 -12.80
CA PRO A 157 -5.15 5.43 -13.70
C PRO A 157 -5.44 3.94 -13.45
N ALA A 158 -6.72 3.58 -13.52
CA ALA A 158 -7.20 2.21 -13.38
C ALA A 158 -8.15 1.83 -14.53
N ASP A 159 -8.30 0.53 -14.80
CA ASP A 159 -9.27 0.02 -15.76
C ASP A 159 -10.70 0.05 -15.18
N ALA A 160 -11.68 -0.43 -15.97
CA ALA A 160 -13.08 -0.49 -15.56
C ALA A 160 -13.34 -1.44 -14.37
N ALA A 161 -12.41 -2.37 -14.10
CA ALA A 161 -12.47 -3.28 -12.96
C ALA A 161 -11.70 -2.73 -11.75
N GLY A 162 -11.12 -1.53 -11.84
CA GLY A 162 -10.32 -0.91 -10.78
C GLY A 162 -8.90 -1.47 -10.66
N ARG A 163 -8.41 -2.19 -11.67
CA ARG A 163 -7.02 -2.68 -11.70
C ARG A 163 -6.10 -1.59 -12.24
N LEU A 164 -4.89 -1.51 -11.69
CA LEU A 164 -3.92 -0.48 -12.08
C LEU A 164 -3.57 -0.58 -13.57
N LEU A 165 -3.51 0.57 -14.23
CA LEU A 165 -2.91 0.67 -15.56
C LEU A 165 -1.38 0.82 -15.46
N PRO A 166 -0.64 0.42 -16.51
CA PRO A 166 0.81 0.62 -16.57
C PRO A 166 1.20 2.09 -16.36
N ARG A 167 2.32 2.32 -15.67
CA ARG A 167 2.91 3.65 -15.54
C ARG A 167 3.63 4.06 -16.82
N ALA A 168 3.84 5.36 -16.99
CA ALA A 168 4.59 5.89 -18.12
C ALA A 168 6.00 5.28 -18.20
N ALA A 169 6.45 4.99 -19.42
CA ALA A 169 7.78 4.46 -19.69
C ALA A 169 8.87 5.40 -19.16
N GLY A 170 9.95 4.83 -18.64
CA GLY A 170 11.06 5.58 -18.03
C GLY A 170 10.81 6.07 -16.60
N GLY A 171 9.59 5.91 -16.07
CA GLY A 171 9.27 6.13 -14.66
C GLY A 171 9.35 4.86 -13.81
N PRO A 172 8.96 4.95 -12.52
CA PRO A 172 8.79 3.78 -11.68
C PRO A 172 7.78 2.80 -12.31
N ALA A 173 8.04 1.50 -12.22
CA ALA A 173 7.16 0.47 -12.76
C ALA A 173 6.45 -0.28 -11.63
N TRP A 174 5.15 -0.52 -11.79
CA TRP A 174 4.44 -1.42 -10.87
C TRP A 174 5.06 -2.81 -10.91
N PHE A 175 5.24 -3.42 -9.74
CA PHE A 175 5.71 -4.80 -9.66
C PHE A 175 4.90 -5.65 -8.68
N ALA A 176 4.25 -5.03 -7.68
CA ALA A 176 3.45 -5.71 -6.68
C ALA A 176 2.32 -4.83 -6.13
N VAL A 177 1.22 -5.47 -5.75
CA VAL A 177 0.28 -4.93 -4.75
C VAL A 177 0.34 -5.86 -3.55
N PHE A 178 0.58 -5.34 -2.35
CA PHE A 178 0.45 -6.14 -1.13
C PHE A 178 -0.95 -5.95 -0.56
N GLU A 179 -1.78 -6.97 -0.72
CA GLU A 179 -3.11 -7.02 -0.13
C GLU A 179 -2.99 -7.00 1.38
N ASN A 180 -3.59 -6.00 2.02
CA ASN A 180 -3.66 -5.89 3.46
C ASN A 180 -4.83 -6.71 4.01
N ARG A 181 -4.51 -7.78 4.73
CA ARG A 181 -5.48 -8.69 5.36
C ARG A 181 -5.61 -8.46 6.87
N LEU A 182 -4.99 -7.43 7.44
CA LEU A 182 -5.15 -7.08 8.86
C LEU A 182 -6.65 -6.90 9.18
N GLY A 183 -7.09 -7.47 10.29
CA GLY A 183 -8.51 -7.49 10.69
C GLY A 183 -9.43 -8.40 9.85
N ARG A 184 -8.90 -9.10 8.84
CA ARG A 184 -9.61 -10.11 8.03
C ARG A 184 -9.11 -11.54 8.27
N LEU A 185 -8.20 -11.70 9.22
CA LEU A 185 -7.60 -12.97 9.62
C LEU A 185 -8.18 -13.45 10.97
N PRO A 186 -8.26 -14.78 11.20
CA PRO A 186 -8.77 -15.33 12.47
C PRO A 186 -8.11 -14.67 13.70
N PRO A 187 -8.87 -14.39 14.78
CA PRO A 187 -10.29 -14.72 14.99
C PRO A 187 -11.27 -13.76 14.28
N TRP A 188 -10.77 -12.73 13.61
CA TRP A 188 -11.59 -11.72 12.94
C TRP A 188 -11.95 -12.19 11.53
N GLN A 189 -13.19 -12.63 11.36
CA GLN A 189 -13.73 -12.87 10.03
C GLN A 189 -14.47 -11.61 9.58
N PRO A 190 -14.25 -11.09 8.37
CA PRO A 190 -15.09 -10.03 7.85
C PRO A 190 -16.53 -10.55 7.88
N GLN A 191 -17.42 -9.82 8.57
CA GLN A 191 -18.85 -10.11 8.48
C GLN A 191 -19.20 -10.14 6.99
N MET A 192 -19.65 -11.29 6.48
CA MET A 192 -20.23 -11.37 5.16
C MET A 192 -21.30 -10.27 5.10
N GLN A 193 -21.09 -9.24 4.29
CA GLN A 193 -22.18 -8.33 3.96
C GLN A 193 -23.29 -9.21 3.39
N PRO A 194 -24.52 -9.20 3.95
CA PRO A 194 -25.60 -9.95 3.35
C PRO A 194 -25.72 -9.47 1.90
N MET A 195 -25.69 -10.43 0.96
CA MET A 195 -25.89 -10.16 -0.46
C MET A 195 -27.08 -9.23 -0.59
N ALA A 196 -26.91 -8.11 -1.28
CA ALA A 196 -28.01 -7.20 -1.59
C ALA A 196 -29.18 -8.04 -2.09
N GLN A 197 -30.31 -7.97 -1.37
CA GLN A 197 -31.50 -8.72 -1.72
C GLN A 197 -31.83 -8.43 -3.18
N PRO A 198 -32.16 -9.45 -4.01
CA PRO A 198 -32.61 -9.20 -5.36
C PRO A 198 -33.82 -8.25 -5.28
N GLN A 199 -33.71 -7.11 -5.95
CA GLN A 199 -34.77 -6.11 -6.04
C GLN A 199 -36.05 -6.82 -6.50
N MET A 200 -37.06 -6.82 -5.64
CA MET A 200 -38.39 -7.31 -5.95
C MET A 200 -38.95 -6.41 -7.07
N GLN A 201 -39.09 -6.95 -8.28
CA GLN A 201 -39.73 -6.22 -9.38
C GLN A 201 -41.21 -5.99 -9.03
N PRO A 202 -41.76 -4.78 -9.21
CA PRO A 202 -43.16 -4.54 -8.96
C PRO A 202 -44.02 -5.14 -10.08
N GLY A 203 -44.89 -6.09 -9.70
CA GLY A 203 -46.18 -6.33 -10.34
C GLY A 203 -46.18 -7.01 -11.71
N GLY A 204 -46.00 -8.33 -11.73
CA GLY A 204 -46.57 -9.18 -12.79
C GLY A 204 -48.02 -9.58 -12.41
N PRO A 205 -48.96 -9.66 -13.38
CA PRO A 205 -50.36 -9.94 -13.07
C PRO A 205 -50.56 -11.35 -12.50
N LEU A 206 -51.38 -11.44 -11.46
CA LEU A 206 -51.77 -12.71 -10.83
C LEU A 206 -52.57 -13.59 -11.81
N PRO A 207 -52.31 -14.91 -11.87
CA PRO A 207 -53.14 -15.82 -12.65
C PRO A 207 -54.54 -15.98 -12.01
N PRO A 208 -55.59 -16.21 -12.81
CA PRO A 208 -56.94 -16.35 -12.29
C PRO A 208 -57.10 -17.69 -11.55
N GLY A 209 -57.18 -17.62 -10.22
CA GLY A 209 -57.44 -18.74 -9.33
C GLY A 209 -58.89 -18.75 -8.85
N THR A 210 -59.53 -19.89 -9.06
CA THR A 210 -60.94 -20.21 -8.81
C THR A 210 -61.32 -20.18 -7.32
N TRP A 211 -62.38 -19.45 -6.98
CA TRP A 211 -63.02 -19.54 -5.67
C TRP A 211 -63.80 -20.86 -5.57
N ARG A 212 -63.41 -21.73 -4.63
CA ARG A 212 -64.27 -22.80 -4.10
C ARG A 212 -64.75 -22.39 -2.71
N ASN A 213 -66.05 -22.33 -2.54
CA ASN A 213 -66.75 -22.16 -1.27
C ASN A 213 -66.65 -23.43 -0.40
N ALA A 214 -66.50 -23.24 0.91
CA ALA A 214 -66.92 -24.12 2.00
C ALA A 214 -66.76 -23.31 3.31
N SER A 215 -67.64 -23.28 4.31
CA SER A 215 -69.03 -23.69 4.54
C SER A 215 -69.54 -22.84 5.69
#